data_AF-A0A924R3N7-F1
#
_entry.id   AF-A0A924R3N7-F1
#
_cell.length_a   1.000
_cell.length_b   1.000
_cell.length_c   1.000
_cell.angle_alpha   90.00
_cell.angle_beta   90.00
_cell.angle_gamma   90.00
#
_symmetry.space_group_name_H-M   'P 1'
#
loop_
_entity.id
_entity.type
_entity.pdbx_description
1 polymer ?
#
loop_
_entity_poly.entity_id
_entity_poly.type
_entity_poly.pdbx_seq_one_letter_code
_entity_poly.pdbx_strand_id
1 'polypeptide(L)'
;ATAMLLTLTAGCAGLLPKPAAQPAYYALDGGGLNAKATSPLSATAPTLIVSPTHAAAGFDSQRIIYVRDAHKLDYFARSEWIDTPARMLAPLVVAAIENSGGFRAVVQTPSAAAGDIRLDTEVLRLQHQFGESPSRVRFTLRAYLVDNATRRVLASREFDESVASTSEDPYGGVIAANRAVQNVLAQLATFCAETAGTWQPRTAQTPKR
;
A
#
# COMPACT_ATOMS: atom_id res chain seq x y z
N ALA A 1 -20.71 70.81 -34.63
CA ALA A 1 -20.51 70.36 -33.24
C ALA A 1 -20.90 68.89 -33.17
N THR A 2 -19.92 68.03 -32.91
CA THR A 2 -19.97 66.56 -33.02
C THR A 2 -20.61 65.98 -31.76
N ALA A 3 -21.71 65.24 -31.90
CA ALA A 3 -22.35 64.54 -30.79
C ALA A 3 -21.69 63.16 -30.58
N MET A 4 -21.17 62.96 -29.38
CA MET A 4 -20.39 61.81 -28.93
C MET A 4 -21.34 60.67 -28.52
N LEU A 5 -21.20 59.51 -29.18
CA LEU A 5 -21.96 58.30 -28.92
C LEU A 5 -21.31 57.53 -27.75
N LEU A 6 -21.96 57.49 -26.58
CA LEU A 6 -21.51 56.66 -25.45
C LEU A 6 -21.98 55.21 -25.66
N THR A 7 -21.04 54.32 -26.01
CA THR A 7 -21.24 52.87 -26.04
C THR A 7 -21.15 52.28 -24.63
N LEU A 8 -22.27 51.78 -24.09
CA LEU A 8 -22.29 50.93 -22.90
C LEU A 8 -21.88 49.50 -23.27
N THR A 9 -20.69 49.08 -22.84
CA THR A 9 -20.29 47.66 -22.83
C THR A 9 -20.22 47.17 -21.39
N ALA A 10 -21.40 46.89 -20.80
CA ALA A 10 -21.48 46.18 -19.53
C ALA A 10 -21.27 44.67 -19.78
N GLY A 11 -20.25 44.11 -19.15
CA GLY A 11 -19.62 42.86 -19.53
C GLY A 11 -20.41 41.59 -19.22
N CYS A 12 -20.25 40.59 -20.10
CA CYS A 12 -20.70 39.21 -19.94
C CYS A 12 -19.85 38.37 -18.96
N ALA A 13 -19.17 39.00 -17.99
CA ALA A 13 -18.18 38.32 -17.14
C ALA A 13 -18.79 37.31 -16.12
N GLY A 14 -20.12 37.27 -15.97
CA GLY A 14 -20.81 36.36 -15.04
C GLY A 14 -21.25 35.01 -15.60
N LEU A 15 -21.06 34.74 -16.90
CA LEU A 15 -21.52 33.51 -17.58
C LEU A 15 -20.42 32.45 -17.79
N LEU A 16 -19.22 32.68 -17.27
CA LEU A 16 -18.14 31.69 -17.35
C LEU A 16 -18.39 30.57 -16.32
N PRO A 17 -18.40 29.29 -16.75
CA PRO A 17 -18.48 28.17 -15.81
C PRO A 17 -17.36 28.26 -14.79
N LYS A 18 -17.69 28.16 -13.51
CA LYS A 18 -16.69 28.10 -12.43
C LYS A 18 -15.73 26.94 -12.74
N PRO A 19 -14.40 27.15 -12.77
CA PRO A 19 -13.45 26.07 -12.98
C PRO A 19 -13.74 24.92 -12.00
N ALA A 20 -13.79 23.69 -12.52
CA ALA A 20 -13.99 22.53 -11.69
C ALA A 20 -12.90 22.48 -10.61
N ALA A 21 -13.29 22.31 -9.34
CA ALA A 21 -12.33 22.18 -8.25
C ALA A 21 -11.43 20.97 -8.51
N GLN A 22 -10.12 21.15 -8.36
CA GLN A 22 -9.16 20.07 -8.59
C GLN A 22 -9.37 18.93 -7.57
N PRO A 23 -9.18 17.66 -7.96
CA PRO A 23 -9.20 16.54 -7.02
C PRO A 23 -8.13 16.71 -5.94
N ALA A 24 -8.45 16.27 -4.72
CA ALA A 24 -7.45 16.09 -3.68
C ALA A 24 -6.73 14.75 -3.87
N TYR A 25 -5.40 14.78 -3.79
CA TYR A 25 -4.56 13.58 -3.90
C TYR A 25 -4.01 13.18 -2.54
N TYR A 26 -4.08 11.88 -2.25
CA TYR A 26 -3.66 11.29 -1.00
C TYR A 26 -2.61 10.21 -1.24
N ALA A 27 -1.77 9.95 -0.25
CA ALA A 27 -0.74 8.91 -0.31
C ALA A 27 -0.92 7.93 0.84
N LEU A 28 -0.39 6.73 0.65
CA LEU A 28 -0.13 5.80 1.74
C LEU A 28 1.27 6.10 2.32
N ASP A 29 1.37 6.12 3.63
CA ASP A 29 2.57 6.34 4.39
C ASP A 29 2.84 5.16 5.35
N GLY A 30 4.11 4.93 5.64
CA GLY A 30 4.54 3.89 6.59
C GLY A 30 4.53 4.32 8.05
N GLY A 31 4.06 5.51 8.40
CA GLY A 31 4.09 5.99 9.78
C GLY A 31 5.48 6.31 10.33
N GLY A 32 6.45 6.66 9.46
CA GLY A 32 7.79 7.05 9.88
C GLY A 32 8.73 5.88 10.17
N LEU A 33 8.77 4.88 9.28
CA LEU A 33 9.70 3.72 9.24
C LEU A 33 11.20 4.13 9.10
N ASN A 34 11.65 5.13 9.84
CA ASN A 34 13.02 5.65 9.91
C ASN A 34 13.82 5.02 11.06
N ALA A 35 13.58 3.75 11.39
CA ALA A 35 14.32 3.06 12.44
C ALA A 35 15.14 1.92 11.83
N LYS A 36 16.37 2.25 11.41
CA LYS A 36 17.37 1.29 10.97
C LYS A 36 17.59 0.27 12.09
N ALA A 37 17.38 -1.02 11.82
CA ALA A 37 17.65 -2.06 12.80
C ALA A 37 19.13 -1.97 13.25
N THR A 38 19.35 -1.68 14.53
CA THR A 38 20.70 -1.54 15.13
C THR A 38 21.30 -2.89 15.55
N SER A 39 20.57 -3.99 15.38
CA SER A 39 21.04 -5.33 15.72
C SER A 39 22.00 -5.84 14.65
N PRO A 40 23.16 -6.43 15.04
CA PRO A 40 24.06 -7.04 14.06
C PRO A 40 23.32 -8.17 13.34
N LEU A 41 23.10 -7.98 12.04
CA LEU A 41 22.51 -8.99 11.18
C LEU A 41 23.38 -10.24 11.21
N SER A 42 22.77 -11.41 11.45
CA SER A 42 23.50 -12.68 11.38
C SER A 42 24.08 -12.87 9.98
N ALA A 43 25.33 -13.31 9.89
CA ALA A 43 25.97 -13.64 8.60
C ALA A 43 25.19 -14.71 7.83
N THR A 44 24.38 -15.52 8.52
CA THR A 44 23.54 -16.58 7.95
C THR A 44 22.14 -16.11 7.54
N ALA A 45 21.76 -14.84 7.78
CA ALA A 45 20.44 -14.35 7.42
C ALA A 45 20.25 -14.33 5.89
N PRO A 46 19.07 -14.75 5.38
CA PRO A 46 18.79 -14.76 3.95
C PRO A 46 18.70 -13.34 3.36
N THR A 47 18.88 -13.25 2.06
CA THR A 47 18.50 -12.07 1.26
C THR A 47 17.07 -12.24 0.73
N LEU A 48 16.22 -11.25 0.96
CA LEU A 48 14.83 -11.21 0.47
C LEU A 48 14.73 -10.42 -0.83
N ILE A 49 14.04 -10.98 -1.82
CA ILE A 49 13.57 -10.28 -3.01
C ILE A 49 12.10 -9.91 -2.83
N VAL A 50 11.76 -8.64 -3.00
CA VAL A 50 10.38 -8.14 -2.98
C VAL A 50 9.91 -7.95 -4.42
N SER A 51 8.95 -8.78 -4.85
CA SER A 51 8.25 -8.64 -6.12
C SER A 51 7.34 -7.40 -6.10
N PRO A 52 6.91 -6.86 -7.25
CA PRO A 52 5.93 -5.79 -7.25
C PRO A 52 4.62 -6.27 -6.60
N THR A 53 4.06 -5.47 -5.71
CA THR A 53 2.74 -5.75 -5.16
C THR A 53 1.71 -5.66 -6.29
N HIS A 54 0.83 -6.65 -6.37
CA HIS A 54 -0.32 -6.63 -7.27
C HIS A 54 -1.59 -6.23 -6.52
N ALA A 55 -2.65 -5.88 -7.24
CA ALA A 55 -3.98 -5.69 -6.68
C ALA A 55 -4.98 -6.56 -7.42
N ALA A 56 -5.95 -7.09 -6.69
CA ALA A 56 -7.09 -7.78 -7.27
C ALA A 56 -7.87 -6.83 -8.21
N ALA A 57 -8.51 -7.41 -9.23
CA ALA A 57 -9.32 -6.65 -10.17
C ALA A 57 -10.36 -5.78 -9.42
N GLY A 58 -10.49 -4.52 -9.83
CA GLY A 58 -11.35 -3.52 -9.18
C GLY A 58 -10.67 -2.71 -8.07
N PHE A 59 -9.54 -3.17 -7.53
CA PHE A 59 -8.70 -2.43 -6.56
C PHE A 59 -7.42 -1.85 -7.17
N ASP A 60 -7.11 -2.19 -8.42
CA ASP A 60 -5.94 -1.66 -9.15
C ASP A 60 -6.26 -0.32 -9.85
N SER A 61 -6.48 0.73 -9.06
CA SER A 61 -6.68 2.09 -9.57
C SER A 61 -6.27 3.15 -8.55
N GLN A 62 -6.12 4.40 -9.01
CA GLN A 62 -5.94 5.57 -8.14
C GLN A 62 -7.22 5.97 -7.40
N ARG A 63 -8.39 5.36 -7.67
CA ARG A 63 -9.63 5.79 -7.03
C ARG A 63 -9.70 5.35 -5.58
N ILE A 64 -10.17 6.24 -4.70
CA ILE A 64 -10.48 5.87 -3.32
C ILE A 64 -11.86 5.20 -3.32
N ILE A 65 -11.86 3.89 -3.05
CA ILE A 65 -13.05 3.03 -3.06
C ILE A 65 -13.80 3.17 -1.75
N TYR A 66 -15.12 3.28 -1.84
CA TYR A 66 -16.00 3.13 -0.69
C TYR A 66 -17.17 2.19 -0.99
N VAL A 67 -17.78 1.69 0.09
CA VAL A 67 -18.92 0.78 0.06
C VAL A 67 -19.99 1.28 1.01
N ARG A 68 -21.21 1.46 0.50
CA ARG A 68 -22.43 1.75 1.28
C ARG A 68 -23.39 0.58 1.23
N ASP A 69 -23.60 0.05 0.02
CA ASP A 69 -24.44 -1.10 -0.23
C ASP A 69 -23.57 -2.36 -0.44
N ALA A 70 -24.03 -3.50 0.05
CA ALA A 70 -23.34 -4.76 -0.18
C ALA A 70 -23.11 -5.00 -1.68
N HIS A 71 -21.90 -5.44 -2.03
CA HIS A 71 -21.48 -5.76 -3.41
C HIS A 71 -21.39 -4.57 -4.39
N LYS A 72 -21.54 -3.33 -3.91
CA LYS A 72 -21.40 -2.13 -4.73
C LYS A 72 -20.13 -1.36 -4.35
N LEU A 73 -19.17 -1.29 -5.27
CA LEU A 73 -18.00 -0.43 -5.15
C LEU A 73 -18.31 0.92 -5.79
N ASP A 74 -18.27 1.97 -4.99
CA ASP A 74 -18.34 3.35 -5.46
C ASP A 74 -16.98 4.03 -5.24
N TYR A 75 -16.80 5.21 -5.84
CA TYR A 75 -15.55 5.96 -5.77
C TYR A 75 -15.82 7.43 -5.42
N PHE A 76 -14.93 8.05 -4.65
CA PHE A 76 -15.03 9.48 -4.37
C PHE A 76 -14.66 10.29 -5.62
N ALA A 77 -15.54 11.21 -6.03
CA ALA A 77 -15.40 11.95 -7.29
C ALA A 77 -14.26 12.99 -7.32
N ARG A 78 -13.76 13.40 -6.15
CA ARG A 78 -12.75 14.47 -6.01
C ARG A 78 -11.64 14.12 -5.00
N SER A 79 -11.45 12.83 -4.76
CA SER A 79 -10.47 12.32 -3.81
C SER A 79 -9.86 11.05 -4.36
N GLU A 80 -8.58 11.10 -4.65
CA GLU A 80 -7.84 10.03 -5.33
C GLU A 80 -6.54 9.74 -4.59
N TRP A 81 -6.05 8.52 -4.73
CA TRP A 81 -4.68 8.18 -4.44
C TRP A 81 -3.75 8.78 -5.50
N ILE A 82 -2.55 9.19 -5.09
CA ILE A 82 -1.57 9.78 -6.01
C ILE A 82 -0.95 8.74 -6.97
N ASP A 83 -0.97 7.46 -6.60
CA ASP A 83 -0.68 6.29 -7.43
C ASP A 83 -1.60 5.14 -6.95
N THR A 84 -1.65 4.02 -7.66
CA THR A 84 -2.36 2.82 -7.18
C THR A 84 -1.84 2.40 -5.80
N PRO A 85 -2.70 1.98 -4.87
CA PRO A 85 -2.28 1.50 -3.55
C PRO A 85 -1.20 0.41 -3.61
N ALA A 86 -1.30 -0.52 -4.56
CA ALA A 86 -0.31 -1.56 -4.75
C ALA A 86 1.10 -1.00 -5.04
N ARG A 87 1.19 0.00 -5.93
CA ARG A 87 2.48 0.66 -6.25
C ARG A 87 3.02 1.47 -5.07
N MET A 88 2.16 2.17 -4.33
CA MET A 88 2.58 2.91 -3.13
C MET A 88 3.07 1.99 -2.01
N LEU A 89 2.52 0.78 -1.88
CA LEU A 89 2.90 -0.17 -0.84
C LEU A 89 4.30 -0.75 -1.02
N ALA A 90 4.78 -0.88 -2.25
CA ALA A 90 6.06 -1.56 -2.52
C ALA A 90 7.26 -0.98 -1.73
N PRO A 91 7.53 0.34 -1.75
CA PRO A 91 8.60 0.91 -0.91
C PRO A 91 8.31 0.79 0.60
N LEU A 92 7.04 0.80 1.02
CA LEU A 92 6.66 0.66 2.43
C LEU A 92 6.91 -0.76 2.96
N VAL A 93 6.65 -1.78 2.13
CA VAL A 93 6.95 -3.19 2.43
C VAL A 93 8.45 -3.40 2.61
N VAL A 94 9.26 -2.85 1.70
CA VAL A 94 10.72 -2.94 1.79
C VAL A 94 11.19 -2.33 3.11
N ALA A 95 10.81 -1.07 3.40
CA ALA A 95 11.23 -0.38 4.62
C ALA A 95 10.77 -1.11 5.90
N ALA A 96 9.55 -1.64 5.94
CA ALA A 96 9.04 -2.36 7.10
C ALA A 96 9.84 -3.65 7.38
N ILE A 97 10.18 -4.40 6.33
CA ILE A 97 10.93 -5.65 6.47
C ILE A 97 12.41 -5.38 6.77
N GLU A 98 13.03 -4.38 6.16
CA GLU A 98 14.40 -3.96 6.49
C GLU A 98 14.53 -3.62 7.97
N ASN A 99 13.56 -2.87 8.52
CA ASN A 99 13.55 -2.49 9.93
C ASN A 99 13.28 -3.66 10.89
N SER A 100 12.78 -4.80 10.41
CA SER A 100 12.59 -6.01 11.23
C SER A 100 13.91 -6.70 11.62
N GLY A 101 14.99 -6.47 10.85
CA GLY A 101 16.29 -7.11 11.07
C GLY A 101 16.33 -8.61 10.77
N GLY A 102 15.28 -9.20 10.17
CA GLY A 102 15.23 -10.62 9.84
C GLY A 102 16.06 -11.05 8.63
N PHE A 103 16.52 -10.09 7.81
CA PHE A 103 17.18 -10.35 6.53
C PHE A 103 18.49 -9.58 6.43
N ARG A 104 19.50 -10.20 5.82
CA ARG A 104 20.80 -9.53 5.55
C ARG A 104 20.64 -8.36 4.57
N ALA A 105 19.74 -8.52 3.60
CA ALA A 105 19.37 -7.49 2.65
C ALA A 105 17.94 -7.73 2.16
N VAL A 106 17.21 -6.65 1.89
CA VAL A 106 15.91 -6.66 1.24
C VAL A 106 16.04 -5.87 -0.05
N VAL A 107 15.66 -6.47 -1.18
CA VAL A 107 15.87 -5.85 -2.49
C VAL A 107 14.60 -5.95 -3.31
N GLN A 108 14.16 -4.84 -3.89
CA GLN A 108 12.99 -4.80 -4.76
C GLN A 108 13.37 -5.12 -6.20
N THR A 109 12.51 -5.84 -6.93
CA THR A 109 12.68 -6.05 -8.37
C THR A 109 12.26 -4.82 -9.19
N PRO A 110 12.85 -4.59 -10.38
CA PRO A 110 13.91 -5.39 -11.00
C PRO A 110 15.27 -5.16 -10.32
N SER A 111 16.00 -6.25 -10.08
CA SER A 111 17.35 -6.21 -9.51
C SER A 111 18.18 -7.36 -10.08
N ALA A 112 19.49 -7.12 -10.25
CA ALA A 112 20.45 -8.17 -10.60
C ALA A 112 20.94 -8.96 -9.36
N ALA A 113 20.53 -8.57 -8.15
CA ALA A 113 20.92 -9.24 -6.93
C ALA A 113 20.34 -10.67 -6.88
N ALA A 114 21.18 -11.63 -6.50
CA ALA A 114 20.70 -12.95 -6.12
C ALA A 114 19.99 -12.85 -4.75
N GLY A 115 18.88 -13.57 -4.61
CA GLY A 115 18.17 -13.68 -3.34
C GLY A 115 17.78 -15.10 -3.01
N ASP A 116 17.61 -15.35 -1.72
CA ASP A 116 17.35 -16.66 -1.14
C ASP A 116 15.85 -16.92 -1.05
N ILE A 117 15.09 -15.90 -0.64
CA ILE A 117 13.64 -15.92 -0.47
C ILE A 117 13.03 -14.81 -1.33
N ARG A 118 11.84 -15.05 -1.88
CA ARG A 118 11.04 -14.07 -2.61
C ARG A 118 9.71 -13.84 -1.91
N LEU A 119 9.34 -12.58 -1.73
CA LEU A 119 8.04 -12.14 -1.22
C LEU A 119 7.16 -11.70 -2.39
N ASP A 120 5.99 -12.30 -2.50
CA ASP A 120 4.89 -11.84 -3.34
C ASP A 120 3.76 -11.31 -2.48
N THR A 121 3.19 -10.18 -2.89
CA THR A 121 2.07 -9.52 -2.20
C THR A 121 0.94 -9.17 -3.15
N GLU A 122 -0.29 -9.31 -2.68
CA GLU A 122 -1.50 -8.99 -3.43
C GLU A 122 -2.48 -8.24 -2.53
N VAL A 123 -2.84 -7.01 -2.92
CA VAL A 123 -3.94 -6.25 -2.30
C VAL A 123 -5.25 -6.86 -2.74
N LEU A 124 -5.94 -7.56 -1.85
CA LEU A 124 -7.26 -8.12 -2.12
C LEU A 124 -8.36 -7.07 -1.92
N ARG A 125 -8.12 -6.10 -1.05
CA ARG A 125 -9.09 -5.07 -0.68
C ARG A 125 -8.42 -3.87 -0.04
N LEU A 126 -8.81 -2.68 -0.47
CA LEU A 126 -8.63 -1.44 0.28
C LEU A 126 -9.87 -0.58 0.04
N GLN A 127 -10.75 -0.48 1.04
CA GLN A 127 -12.02 0.21 0.88
C GLN A 127 -12.53 0.84 2.19
N HIS A 128 -13.23 1.95 2.07
CA HIS A 128 -13.93 2.64 3.16
C HIS A 128 -15.40 2.16 3.23
N GLN A 129 -15.80 1.57 4.35
CA GLN A 129 -17.11 0.96 4.56
C GLN A 129 -17.97 1.85 5.47
N PHE A 130 -19.11 2.29 4.95
CA PHE A 130 -20.06 3.18 5.65
C PHE A 130 -21.25 2.43 6.28
N GLY A 131 -21.20 1.10 6.37
CA GLY A 131 -22.30 0.28 6.92
C GLY A 131 -22.47 0.35 8.43
N GLU A 132 -21.48 0.90 9.16
CA GLU A 132 -21.48 1.10 10.61
C GLU A 132 -21.09 2.55 10.93
N SER A 133 -21.39 3.01 12.15
CA SER A 133 -20.95 4.31 12.67
C SER A 133 -20.09 4.12 13.92
N PRO A 134 -18.81 4.51 13.92
CA PRO A 134 -18.11 5.16 12.81
C PRO A 134 -17.87 4.22 11.63
N SER A 135 -17.80 4.77 10.42
CA SER A 135 -17.34 4.05 9.24
C SER A 135 -15.92 3.51 9.45
N ARG A 136 -15.54 2.51 8.64
CA ARG A 136 -14.27 1.80 8.82
C ARG A 136 -13.56 1.58 7.51
N VAL A 137 -12.23 1.65 7.49
CA VAL A 137 -11.46 1.13 6.35
C VAL A 137 -11.11 -0.32 6.61
N ARG A 138 -11.30 -1.17 5.59
CA ARG A 138 -10.83 -2.54 5.58
C ARG A 138 -9.71 -2.69 4.55
N PHE A 139 -8.56 -3.15 5.02
CA PHE A 139 -7.39 -3.44 4.20
C PHE A 139 -7.06 -4.92 4.31
N THR A 140 -7.04 -5.61 3.17
CA THR A 140 -6.71 -7.03 3.10
C THR A 140 -5.53 -7.23 2.15
N LEU A 141 -4.44 -7.77 2.69
CA LEU A 141 -3.20 -8.07 1.96
C LEU A 141 -2.91 -9.56 2.07
N ARG A 142 -2.65 -10.19 0.93
CA ARG A 142 -2.13 -11.55 0.89
C ARG A 142 -0.64 -11.53 0.63
N ALA A 143 0.10 -12.40 1.32
CA ALA A 143 1.53 -12.55 1.16
C ALA A 143 1.93 -14.02 0.99
N TYR A 144 2.93 -14.25 0.14
CA TYR A 144 3.60 -15.53 -0.04
C TYR A 144 5.10 -15.35 0.08
N LEU A 145 5.74 -16.19 0.89
CA LEU A 145 7.20 -16.32 0.91
C LEU A 145 7.57 -17.60 0.17
N VAL A 146 8.46 -17.47 -0.80
CA VAL A 146 8.84 -18.54 -1.73
C VAL A 146 10.35 -18.71 -1.68
N ASP A 147 10.80 -19.94 -1.52
CA ASP A 147 12.22 -20.27 -1.66
C ASP A 147 12.63 -20.08 -3.13
N ASN A 148 13.57 -19.17 -3.39
CA ASN A 148 13.87 -18.75 -4.75
C ASN A 148 14.50 -19.88 -5.58
N ALA A 149 15.20 -20.81 -4.92
CA ALA A 149 15.94 -21.86 -5.57
C ALA A 149 15.09 -23.12 -5.87
N THR A 150 14.11 -23.43 -5.03
CA THR A 150 13.19 -24.58 -5.19
C THR A 150 11.81 -24.19 -5.72
N ARG A 151 11.49 -22.89 -5.71
CA ARG A 151 10.16 -22.33 -6.04
C ARG A 151 9.03 -22.84 -5.15
N ARG A 152 9.36 -23.42 -3.98
CA ARG A 152 8.37 -23.87 -3.01
C ARG A 152 7.90 -22.72 -2.15
N VAL A 153 6.60 -22.68 -1.88
CA VAL A 153 6.03 -21.77 -0.89
C VAL A 153 6.51 -22.22 0.49
N LEU A 154 7.24 -21.34 1.17
CA LEU A 154 7.70 -21.51 2.54
C LEU A 154 6.58 -21.21 3.52
N ALA A 155 5.85 -20.12 3.27
CA ALA A 155 4.73 -19.68 4.09
C ALA A 155 3.78 -18.82 3.26
N SER A 156 2.50 -18.79 3.66
CA SER A 156 1.49 -17.91 3.09
C SER A 156 0.57 -17.40 4.19
N ARG A 157 0.18 -16.12 4.11
CA ARG A 157 -0.75 -15.53 5.07
C ARG A 157 -1.59 -14.44 4.41
N GLU A 158 -2.85 -14.36 4.83
CA GLU A 158 -3.72 -13.21 4.56
C GLU A 158 -3.81 -12.37 5.83
N PHE A 159 -3.59 -11.06 5.69
CA PHE A 159 -3.72 -10.06 6.72
C PHE A 159 -4.98 -9.26 6.42
N ASP A 160 -5.90 -9.16 7.37
CA ASP A 160 -7.16 -8.45 7.20
C ASP A 160 -7.37 -7.50 8.39
N GLU A 161 -7.20 -6.22 8.13
CA GLU A 161 -7.26 -5.17 9.15
C GLU A 161 -8.46 -4.26 8.92
N SER A 162 -9.14 -3.90 10.01
CA SER A 162 -10.29 -2.99 10.00
C SER A 162 -10.13 -1.87 11.02
N VAL A 163 -9.97 -0.64 10.54
CA VAL A 163 -9.73 0.55 11.37
C VAL A 163 -10.90 1.52 11.25
N ALA A 164 -11.41 2.00 12.39
CA ALA A 164 -12.44 3.02 12.42
C ALA A 164 -11.92 4.37 11.87
N SER A 165 -12.73 5.02 11.05
CA SER A 165 -12.50 6.35 10.52
C SER A 165 -12.77 7.42 11.58
N THR A 166 -11.99 8.50 11.53
CA THR A 166 -12.15 9.64 12.45
C THR A 166 -13.27 10.59 12.02
N SER A 167 -13.71 10.50 10.77
CA SER A 167 -14.82 11.25 10.19
C SER A 167 -15.46 10.48 9.04
N GLU A 168 -16.71 10.82 8.72
CA GLU A 168 -17.52 10.19 7.67
C GLU A 168 -17.25 10.79 6.27
N ASP A 169 -16.00 11.08 5.97
CA ASP A 169 -15.55 11.74 4.74
C ASP A 169 -14.32 11.03 4.14
N PRO A 170 -13.89 11.36 2.90
CA PRO A 170 -12.76 10.71 2.25
C PRO A 170 -11.46 10.82 3.07
N TYR A 171 -11.25 11.94 3.76
CA TYR A 171 -10.03 12.18 4.53
C TYR A 171 -10.00 11.33 5.81
N GLY A 172 -11.12 11.18 6.50
CA GLY A 172 -11.28 10.22 7.60
C GLY A 172 -11.04 8.78 7.15
N GLY A 173 -11.45 8.44 5.93
CA GLY A 173 -11.07 7.19 5.25
C GLY A 173 -9.57 7.07 5.04
N VAL A 174 -8.92 8.08 4.48
CA VAL A 174 -7.45 8.09 4.23
C VAL A 174 -6.65 7.91 5.52
N ILE A 175 -7.04 8.55 6.62
CA ILE A 175 -6.38 8.38 7.92
C ILE A 175 -6.51 6.93 8.41
N ALA A 176 -7.70 6.34 8.33
CA ALA A 176 -7.93 4.95 8.71
C ALA A 176 -7.18 3.96 7.80
N ALA A 177 -7.09 4.24 6.49
CA ALA A 177 -6.33 3.45 5.54
C ALA A 177 -4.84 3.42 5.89
N ASN A 178 -4.24 4.57 6.18
CA ASN A 178 -2.84 4.65 6.60
C ASN A 178 -2.56 3.84 7.87
N ARG A 179 -3.44 3.93 8.87
CA ARG A 179 -3.34 3.11 10.09
C ARG A 179 -3.47 1.62 9.80
N ALA A 180 -4.43 1.21 8.97
CA ALA A 180 -4.59 -0.20 8.60
C ALA A 180 -3.36 -0.73 7.85
N VAL A 181 -2.79 0.06 6.94
CA VAL A 181 -1.56 -0.26 6.23
C VAL A 181 -0.38 -0.40 7.20
N GLN A 182 -0.19 0.54 8.12
CA GLN A 182 0.87 0.47 9.13
C GLN A 182 0.76 -0.80 9.99
N ASN A 183 -0.45 -1.16 10.44
CA ASN A 183 -0.70 -2.39 11.20
C ASN A 183 -0.36 -3.64 10.39
N VAL A 184 -0.79 -3.71 9.12
CA VAL A 184 -0.48 -4.85 8.24
C VAL A 184 1.02 -4.93 7.93
N LEU A 185 1.69 -3.80 7.72
CA LEU A 185 3.14 -3.78 7.46
C LEU A 185 3.94 -4.32 8.65
N ALA A 186 3.56 -3.98 9.87
CA ALA A 186 4.18 -4.53 11.08
C ALA A 186 3.97 -6.05 11.21
N GLN A 187 2.76 -6.53 10.90
CA GLN A 187 2.45 -7.97 10.90
C GLN A 187 3.20 -8.72 9.78
N LEU A 188 3.28 -8.13 8.59
CA LEU A 188 4.01 -8.68 7.45
C LEU A 188 5.51 -8.78 7.77
N ALA A 189 6.10 -7.74 8.35
CA ALA A 189 7.50 -7.73 8.76
C ALA A 189 7.79 -8.85 9.77
N THR A 190 6.92 -9.04 10.76
CA THR A 190 7.03 -10.12 11.74
C THR A 190 6.93 -11.50 11.07
N PHE A 191 5.93 -11.69 10.21
CA PHE A 191 5.74 -12.93 9.45
C PHE A 191 6.97 -13.29 8.58
N CYS A 192 7.56 -12.29 7.92
CA CYS A 192 8.77 -12.47 7.13
C CYS A 192 9.98 -12.84 8.01
N ALA A 193 10.16 -12.18 9.15
CA ALA A 193 11.26 -12.46 10.07
C ALA A 193 11.16 -13.86 10.70
N GLU A 194 9.96 -14.29 11.11
CA GLU A 194 9.70 -15.64 11.64
C GLU A 194 10.02 -16.72 10.59
N THR A 195 9.60 -16.50 9.35
CA THR A 195 9.89 -17.42 8.24
C THR A 195 11.40 -17.47 7.96
N ALA A 196 12.09 -16.32 7.97
CA ALA A 196 13.54 -16.27 7.80
C ALA A 196 14.30 -17.02 8.90
N GLY A 197 13.81 -16.96 10.15
CA GLY A 197 14.43 -17.65 11.29
C GLY A 197 14.36 -19.18 11.22
N THR A 198 13.42 -19.74 10.44
CA THR A 198 13.29 -21.18 10.22
C THR A 198 13.88 -21.64 8.88
N TRP A 199 14.22 -20.70 7.99
CA TRP A 199 14.82 -21.01 6.71
C TRP A 199 16.27 -21.49 6.88
N GLN A 200 16.64 -22.50 6.11
CA GLN A 200 17.99 -23.06 6.12
C GLN A 200 18.59 -23.04 4.71
N PRO A 201 19.84 -22.57 4.54
CA PRO A 201 20.52 -22.63 3.26
C PRO A 201 20.80 -24.08 2.87
N ARG A 202 20.70 -24.38 1.57
CA ARG A 202 20.87 -25.73 1.00
C ARG A 202 22.21 -26.39 1.39
N THR A 203 23.27 -25.61 1.57
CA THR A 203 24.60 -26.10 1.97
C THR A 203 24.63 -26.69 3.38
N ALA A 204 23.64 -26.40 4.24
CA ALA A 204 23.50 -26.99 5.56
C ALA A 204 22.75 -28.34 5.55
N GLN A 205 22.10 -28.70 4.43
CA GLN A 205 21.33 -29.94 4.27
C GLN A 205 22.20 -31.03 3.62
N THR A 206 23.35 -31.34 4.21
CA THR A 206 24.12 -32.53 3.83
C THR A 206 23.55 -33.73 4.59
N PRO A 207 23.03 -34.78 3.94
CA PRO A 207 22.55 -35.96 4.64
C PRO A 207 23.75 -36.62 5.34
N LYS A 208 23.65 -36.87 6.65
CA LYS A 208 24.57 -37.76 7.36
C LYS A 208 24.49 -39.12 6.66
N ARG A 209 25.55 -39.49 5.94
CA ARG A 209 25.81 -40.87 5.53
C ARG A 209 26.48 -41.62 6.67
#